data_AF-A0A2S9A742-F1
#
_entry.id   AF-A0A2S9A742-F1
#
_cell.length_a   1.000
_cell.length_b   1.000
_cell.length_c   1.000
_cell.angle_alpha   90.00
_cell.angle_beta   90.00
_cell.angle_gamma   90.00
#
_symmetry.space_group_name_H-M   'P 1'
#
loop_
_entity.id
_entity.type
_entity.pdbx_description
1 polymer ?
#
loop_
_entity_poly.entity_id
_entity_poly.type
_entity_poly.pdbx_seq_one_letter_code
_entity_poly.pdbx_strand_id
1 'polypeptide(L)'
;MTTIVELLGKGALLLLEYLKVVAWPLVVIVLAFAYKRTIVDVLSRIREASGFGGKVVLTQRLEHDARELNEKPVPELEQDAADPSAQGEDDPGTVRDDSDDIPAASNVPASATAPSRKLRIYHVNASGDASGSAAGEAVNYWNMMNAWSRLERTAARLGQRLGFSPGPAQNLGFLGGQLLERGLISSEAFELGVRLQELRNRMVHDLDRFVLTDWLAQDFADTAGKLIRIYEDVIDTLEPDAVIGPV
;
A
#
# COMPACT_ATOMS: atom_id res chain seq x y z
N MET A 1 8.15 18.84 -64.02
CA MET A 1 9.01 18.04 -63.12
C MET A 1 8.83 18.39 -61.64
N THR A 2 8.64 19.67 -61.28
CA THR A 2 8.44 20.11 -59.88
C THR A 2 7.21 19.50 -59.19
N THR A 3 6.09 19.31 -59.89
CA THR A 3 4.86 18.74 -59.31
C THR A 3 4.98 17.27 -58.89
N ILE A 4 5.78 16.47 -59.60
CA ILE A 4 5.98 15.05 -59.28
C ILE A 4 6.80 14.91 -57.98
N VAL A 5 7.80 15.78 -57.78
CA VAL A 5 8.64 15.76 -56.58
C VAL A 5 7.85 16.17 -55.33
N GLU A 6 6.98 17.18 -55.41
CA GLU A 6 6.12 17.57 -54.30
C GLU A 6 5.11 16.49 -53.90
N LEU A 7 4.53 15.79 -54.90
CA LEU A 7 3.59 14.70 -54.64
C LEU A 7 4.29 13.54 -53.93
N LEU A 8 5.52 13.22 -54.34
CA LEU A 8 6.33 12.15 -53.75
C LEU A 8 6.75 12.49 -52.31
N GLY A 9 7.08 13.75 -52.04
CA GLY A 9 7.41 14.23 -50.68
C GLY A 9 6.24 14.15 -49.71
N LYS A 10 5.04 14.56 -50.13
CA LYS A 10 3.83 14.48 -49.29
C LYS A 10 3.41 13.03 -49.01
N GLY A 11 3.55 12.15 -50.01
CA GLY A 11 3.29 10.71 -49.84
C GLY A 11 4.21 10.06 -48.81
N ALA A 12 5.51 10.40 -48.83
CA ALA A 12 6.48 9.86 -47.86
C ALA A 12 6.18 10.29 -46.42
N LEU A 13 5.73 11.52 -46.20
CA LEU A 13 5.36 12.02 -44.87
C LEU A 13 4.13 11.29 -44.30
N LEU A 14 3.08 11.09 -45.10
CA LEU A 14 1.88 10.36 -44.69
C LEU A 14 2.20 8.90 -44.32
N LEU A 15 3.06 8.26 -45.12
CA LEU A 15 3.46 6.87 -44.86
C LEU A 15 4.25 6.74 -43.55
N LEU A 16 5.09 7.73 -43.24
CA LEU A 16 5.87 7.76 -42.00
C LEU A 16 4.99 8.04 -40.76
N GLU A 17 3.97 8.88 -40.92
CA GLU A 17 3.00 9.15 -39.86
C GLU A 17 2.14 7.91 -39.55
N TYR A 18 1.68 7.20 -40.58
CA TYR A 18 0.95 5.94 -40.40
C TYR A 18 1.82 4.85 -39.77
N LEU A 19 3.08 4.74 -40.17
CA LEU A 19 4.02 3.78 -39.60
C LEU A 19 4.24 4.02 -38.10
N LYS A 20 4.30 5.28 -37.64
CA LYS A 20 4.42 5.62 -36.22
C LYS A 20 3.21 5.16 -35.40
N VAL A 21 2.00 5.31 -35.95
CA VAL A 21 0.76 4.88 -35.27
C VAL A 21 0.72 3.35 -35.14
N VAL A 22 1.17 2.61 -36.15
CA VAL A 22 1.18 1.14 -36.13
C VAL A 22 2.36 0.56 -35.35
N ALA A 23 3.48 1.29 -35.24
CA ALA A 23 4.65 0.84 -34.50
C ALA A 23 4.35 0.62 -33.01
N TRP A 24 3.52 1.45 -32.39
CA TRP A 24 3.24 1.37 -30.96
C TRP A 24 2.48 0.08 -30.56
N PRO A 25 1.34 -0.27 -31.20
CA PRO A 25 0.69 -1.56 -30.98
C PRO A 25 1.60 -2.75 -31.24
N LEU A 26 2.43 -2.68 -32.28
CA LEU A 26 3.37 -3.76 -32.61
C LEU A 26 4.40 -3.97 -31.49
N VAL A 27 4.97 -2.88 -30.96
CA VAL A 27 5.90 -2.93 -29.82
C VAL A 27 5.21 -3.53 -28.59
N VAL A 28 3.97 -3.13 -28.29
CA VAL A 28 3.22 -3.68 -27.15
C VAL A 28 2.97 -5.19 -27.31
N ILE A 29 2.60 -5.65 -28.51
CA ILE A 29 2.41 -7.08 -28.78
C ILE A 29 3.72 -7.84 -28.60
N VAL A 30 4.84 -7.33 -29.14
CA VAL A 30 6.16 -7.96 -29.00
C VAL A 30 6.59 -7.99 -27.54
N LEU A 31 6.39 -6.91 -26.78
CA LEU A 31 6.71 -6.83 -25.36
C LEU A 31 5.88 -7.84 -24.56
N ALA A 32 4.56 -7.91 -24.79
CA ALA A 32 3.67 -8.85 -24.14
C ALA A 32 4.12 -10.31 -24.38
N PHE A 33 4.53 -10.64 -25.61
CA PHE A 33 5.03 -11.97 -25.94
C PHE A 33 6.41 -12.28 -25.35
N ALA A 34 7.34 -11.32 -25.37
CA ALA A 34 8.68 -11.48 -24.83
C ALA A 34 8.67 -11.68 -23.31
N TYR A 35 7.82 -10.94 -22.60
CA TYR A 35 7.74 -10.96 -21.14
C TYR A 35 6.64 -11.87 -20.59
N LYS A 36 5.90 -12.62 -21.42
CA LYS A 36 4.79 -13.47 -20.96
C LYS A 36 5.18 -14.42 -19.82
N ARG A 37 6.39 -15.00 -19.87
CA ARG A 37 6.88 -15.91 -18.82
C ARG A 37 7.19 -15.16 -17.53
N THR A 38 7.88 -14.02 -17.62
CA THR A 38 8.20 -13.18 -16.47
C THR A 38 6.95 -12.62 -15.81
N ILE A 39 5.96 -12.18 -16.60
CA ILE A 39 4.68 -11.68 -16.08
C ILE A 39 3.96 -12.80 -15.32
N VAL A 40 3.89 -14.02 -15.87
CA VAL A 40 3.28 -15.17 -15.20
C VAL A 40 4.00 -15.52 -13.89
N ASP A 41 5.34 -15.48 -13.88
CA ASP A 41 6.14 -15.74 -12.66
C ASP A 41 5.97 -14.66 -11.60
N VAL A 42 5.85 -13.38 -11.99
CA VAL A 42 5.59 -12.29 -11.05
C VAL A 42 4.15 -12.40 -10.51
N LEU A 43 3.17 -12.70 -11.37
CA LEU A 43 1.79 -12.90 -10.93
C LEU A 43 1.64 -14.13 -10.03
N SER A 44 2.37 -15.22 -10.28
CA SER A 44 2.33 -16.40 -9.40
C SER A 44 2.93 -16.07 -8.03
N ARG A 45 4.05 -15.35 -7.99
CA ARG A 45 4.66 -14.87 -6.73
C ARG A 45 3.77 -13.91 -5.98
N ILE A 46 3.10 -12.97 -6.65
CA ILE A 46 2.13 -12.08 -6.01
C ILE A 46 0.93 -12.89 -5.53
N ARG A 47 0.45 -13.87 -6.31
CA ARG A 47 -0.68 -14.72 -5.93
C ARG A 47 -0.37 -15.51 -4.66
N GLU A 48 0.83 -16.05 -4.53
CA GLU A 48 1.35 -16.78 -3.36
C GLU A 48 1.60 -15.84 -2.17
N ALA A 49 2.24 -14.68 -2.39
CA ALA A 49 2.49 -13.68 -1.35
C ALA A 49 1.19 -13.11 -0.77
N SER A 50 0.16 -12.90 -1.59
CA SER A 50 -1.15 -12.48 -1.12
C SER A 50 -1.90 -13.57 -0.35
N GLY A 51 -1.47 -14.83 -0.40
CA GLY A 51 -2.05 -15.93 0.38
C GLY A 51 -1.68 -15.89 1.87
N PHE A 52 -0.61 -15.18 2.23
CA PHE A 52 -0.14 -15.05 3.62
C PHE A 52 -0.69 -13.75 4.25
N GLY A 53 -1.99 -13.72 4.54
CA GLY A 53 -2.56 -12.82 5.57
C GLY A 53 -3.39 -11.61 5.13
N GLY A 54 -3.73 -11.43 3.85
CA GLY A 54 -4.48 -10.23 3.41
C GLY A 54 -5.54 -10.43 2.32
N LYS A 55 -5.86 -11.66 1.91
CA LYS A 55 -6.72 -11.92 0.74
C LYS A 55 -8.22 -12.03 0.99
N VAL A 56 -8.72 -11.76 2.19
CA VAL A 56 -10.17 -11.87 2.46
C VAL A 56 -10.91 -10.53 2.36
N VAL A 57 -10.24 -9.38 2.47
CA VAL A 57 -10.96 -8.09 2.57
C VAL A 57 -11.14 -7.37 1.22
N LEU A 58 -10.25 -7.58 0.25
CA LEU A 58 -10.29 -6.82 -1.02
C LEU A 58 -11.26 -7.41 -2.05
N THR A 59 -11.40 -8.74 -2.12
CA THR A 59 -12.44 -9.36 -2.95
C THR A 59 -13.82 -9.12 -2.37
N GLN A 60 -13.97 -9.16 -1.04
CA GLN A 60 -15.27 -8.93 -0.42
C GLN A 60 -15.74 -7.48 -0.57
N ARG A 61 -14.83 -6.48 -0.50
CA ARG A 61 -15.17 -5.08 -0.84
C ARG A 61 -15.46 -4.88 -2.33
N LEU A 62 -14.68 -5.45 -3.25
CA LEU A 62 -14.98 -5.31 -4.69
C LEU A 62 -16.31 -5.97 -5.08
N GLU A 63 -16.66 -7.11 -4.48
CA GLU A 63 -17.92 -7.80 -4.74
C GLU A 63 -19.11 -7.07 -4.10
N HIS A 64 -18.89 -6.41 -2.95
CA HIS A 64 -19.87 -5.53 -2.31
C HIS A 64 -20.08 -4.24 -3.13
N ASP A 65 -19.01 -3.59 -3.58
CA ASP A 65 -19.08 -2.38 -4.41
C ASP A 65 -19.70 -2.68 -5.78
N ALA A 66 -19.41 -3.84 -6.37
CA ALA A 66 -20.01 -4.27 -7.64
C ALA A 66 -21.51 -4.60 -7.48
N ARG A 67 -21.96 -5.11 -6.33
CA ARG A 67 -23.39 -5.27 -6.03
C ARG A 67 -24.06 -3.92 -5.82
N GLU A 68 -23.44 -3.02 -5.08
CA GLU A 68 -24.00 -1.69 -4.80
C GLU A 68 -24.09 -0.81 -6.06
N LEU A 69 -23.17 -0.99 -7.01
CA LEU A 69 -23.24 -0.36 -8.34
C LEU A 69 -24.30 -0.96 -9.27
N ASN A 70 -24.74 -2.20 -9.03
CA ASN A 70 -25.78 -2.85 -9.81
C ASN A 70 -27.19 -2.64 -9.19
N GLU A 71 -27.27 -2.28 -7.91
CA GLU A 71 -28.51 -1.96 -7.20
C GLU A 71 -28.92 -0.48 -7.24
N LYS A 72 -28.05 0.42 -7.73
CA LYS A 72 -28.50 1.76 -8.12
C LYS A 72 -29.07 1.68 -9.53
N PRO A 73 -30.41 1.63 -9.71
CA PRO A 73 -31.00 1.73 -11.02
C PRO A 73 -30.47 3.01 -11.64
N VAL A 74 -29.79 2.85 -12.79
CA VAL A 74 -29.45 3.96 -13.66
C VAL A 74 -30.75 4.75 -13.84
N PRO A 75 -30.79 6.06 -13.50
CA PRO A 75 -31.99 6.85 -13.73
C PRO A 75 -32.33 6.72 -15.21
N GLU A 76 -33.39 5.95 -15.48
CA GLU A 76 -33.98 5.84 -16.80
C GLU A 76 -34.27 7.27 -17.25
N LEU A 77 -33.67 7.65 -18.37
CA LEU A 77 -34.04 8.86 -19.07
C LEU A 77 -35.54 8.73 -19.36
N GLU A 78 -36.34 9.49 -18.63
CA GLU A 78 -37.79 9.62 -18.78
C GLU A 78 -38.12 9.82 -20.26
N GLN A 79 -38.59 8.74 -20.88
CA GLN A 79 -39.24 8.78 -22.17
C GLN A 79 -40.73 8.83 -21.87
N ASP A 80 -41.27 10.05 -21.91
CA ASP A 80 -42.69 10.38 -21.87
C ASP A 80 -43.50 9.43 -22.75
N ALA A 81 -44.27 8.55 -22.12
CA ALA A 81 -45.45 7.94 -22.70
C ALA A 81 -46.43 7.60 -21.58
N ALA A 82 -47.48 8.42 -21.50
CA ALA A 82 -48.62 8.23 -20.63
C ALA A 82 -49.36 6.92 -20.90
N ASP A 83 -49.78 6.21 -19.84
CA ASP A 83 -51.20 5.86 -19.62
C ASP A 83 -51.42 5.49 -18.13
N PRO A 84 -52.55 5.88 -17.50
CA PRO A 84 -52.84 5.65 -16.09
C PRO A 84 -53.77 4.44 -15.88
N SER A 85 -53.93 4.03 -14.61
CA SER A 85 -54.82 2.97 -14.07
C SER A 85 -54.09 1.63 -13.86
N ALA A 86 -54.19 0.88 -12.77
CA ALA A 86 -55.14 0.82 -11.66
C ALA A 86 -54.43 0.14 -10.46
N GLN A 87 -54.59 0.65 -9.22
CA GLN A 87 -55.31 0.02 -8.10
C GLN A 87 -54.85 -1.36 -7.58
N GLY A 88 -54.66 -1.41 -6.26
CA GLY A 88 -54.75 -2.60 -5.40
C GLY A 88 -53.39 -3.23 -5.11
N GLU A 89 -53.04 -3.68 -3.91
CA GLU A 89 -53.79 -3.96 -2.69
C GLU A 89 -52.80 -4.02 -1.51
N ASP A 90 -53.33 -3.77 -0.32
CA ASP A 90 -52.71 -3.94 0.97
C ASP A 90 -52.15 -5.36 1.19
N ASP A 91 -51.00 -5.47 1.86
CA ASP A 91 -50.75 -6.64 2.72
C ASP A 91 -49.94 -6.26 3.97
N PRO A 92 -50.58 -6.25 5.16
CA PRO A 92 -49.90 -6.03 6.42
C PRO A 92 -49.59 -7.37 7.12
N GLY A 93 -48.30 -7.62 7.29
CA GLY A 93 -47.80 -8.23 8.52
C GLY A 93 -47.39 -9.68 8.44
N THR A 94 -46.13 -9.92 8.82
CA THR A 94 -45.83 -11.01 9.76
C THR A 94 -44.70 -10.58 10.68
N VAL A 95 -45.08 -10.39 11.94
CA VAL A 95 -44.22 -10.48 13.11
C VAL A 95 -43.55 -11.86 13.13
N ARG A 96 -42.24 -11.90 13.30
CA ARG A 96 -41.57 -13.07 13.87
C ARG A 96 -40.53 -12.64 14.89
N ASP A 97 -41.03 -12.63 16.12
CA ASP A 97 -40.34 -12.89 17.36
C ASP A 97 -39.70 -14.29 17.28
N ASP A 98 -38.38 -14.37 17.43
CA ASP A 98 -37.69 -15.58 17.88
C ASP A 98 -36.48 -15.11 18.69
N SER A 99 -36.70 -15.15 20.01
CA SER A 99 -35.73 -15.02 21.08
C SER A 99 -34.76 -16.22 21.09
N ASP A 100 -33.65 -16.02 21.79
CA ASP A 100 -32.82 -17.06 22.41
C ASP A 100 -31.93 -17.92 21.51
N ASP A 101 -30.66 -17.54 21.40
CA ASP A 101 -29.52 -18.47 21.58
C ASP A 101 -28.19 -17.70 21.60
N ILE A 102 -27.78 -17.25 22.78
CA ILE A 102 -26.38 -16.85 23.04
C ILE A 102 -25.68 -18.06 23.67
N PRO A 103 -24.91 -18.87 22.92
CA PRO A 103 -24.02 -19.83 23.53
C PRO A 103 -22.87 -19.09 24.21
N ALA A 104 -22.70 -19.42 25.48
CA ALA A 104 -21.58 -19.05 26.32
C ALA A 104 -20.24 -19.40 25.67
N ALA A 105 -19.28 -18.49 25.86
CA ALA A 105 -17.84 -18.74 26.00
C ALA A 105 -17.21 -19.86 25.16
N SER A 106 -16.45 -19.47 24.13
CA SER A 106 -15.27 -20.24 23.75
C SER A 106 -14.22 -19.41 23.03
N ASN A 107 -13.06 -19.37 23.67
CA ASN A 107 -11.74 -19.40 23.05
C ASN A 107 -11.31 -18.16 22.25
N VAL A 108 -10.80 -17.18 22.98
CA VAL A 108 -9.68 -16.36 22.50
C VAL A 108 -8.49 -17.31 22.30
N PRO A 109 -7.99 -17.56 21.07
CA PRO A 109 -6.71 -18.21 20.91
C PRO A 109 -5.63 -17.24 21.36
N ALA A 110 -5.11 -17.48 22.56
CA ALA A 110 -3.79 -17.03 22.96
C ALA A 110 -2.74 -17.69 22.03
N SER A 111 -2.44 -17.08 20.89
CA SER A 111 -1.20 -17.29 20.13
C SER A 111 -1.17 -16.42 18.89
N ALA A 112 -0.78 -15.15 19.05
CA ALA A 112 0.14 -14.57 18.09
C ALA A 112 1.54 -14.92 18.58
N THR A 113 2.00 -16.11 18.19
CA THR A 113 3.40 -16.49 18.26
C THR A 113 4.16 -15.42 17.48
N ALA A 114 4.74 -14.45 18.21
CA ALA A 114 5.81 -13.65 17.65
C ALA A 114 6.79 -14.65 17.05
N PRO A 115 7.18 -14.53 15.76
CA PRO A 115 8.25 -15.35 15.27
C PRO A 115 9.44 -15.02 16.15
N SER A 116 9.76 -15.93 17.07
CA SER A 116 11.05 -16.06 17.73
C SER A 116 12.03 -16.42 16.63
N ARG A 117 12.24 -15.49 15.69
CA ARG A 117 13.34 -15.46 14.77
C ARG A 117 14.51 -15.37 15.73
N LYS A 118 15.11 -16.54 16.01
CA LYS A 118 16.37 -16.67 16.73
C LYS A 118 17.16 -15.44 16.35
N LEU A 119 17.33 -14.49 17.27
CA LEU A 119 18.39 -13.53 17.16
C LEU A 119 19.60 -14.44 16.99
N ARG A 120 20.06 -14.58 15.75
CA ARG A 120 21.39 -15.05 15.46
C ARG A 120 22.21 -13.92 16.04
N ILE A 121 22.42 -13.95 17.35
CA ILE A 121 23.39 -13.12 18.03
C ILE A 121 24.65 -13.52 17.30
N TYR A 122 25.09 -12.66 16.39
CA TYR A 122 26.32 -12.83 15.66
C TYR A 122 27.41 -12.78 16.73
N HIS A 123 27.75 -13.95 17.26
CA HIS A 123 28.98 -14.14 18.00
C HIS A 123 30.10 -13.94 16.97
N VAL A 124 30.55 -12.70 16.87
CA VAL A 124 31.74 -12.33 16.10
C VAL A 124 32.90 -13.02 16.81
N ASN A 125 33.37 -14.13 16.23
CA ASN A 125 34.63 -14.74 16.62
C ASN A 125 35.74 -13.77 16.25
N ALA A 126 36.18 -12.99 17.24
CA ALA A 126 37.28 -12.06 17.14
C ALA A 126 38.61 -12.82 17.13
N SER A 127 39.05 -13.23 15.95
CA SER A 127 40.45 -13.60 15.75
C SER A 127 40.88 -13.32 14.31
N GLY A 128 41.53 -12.16 14.11
CA GLY A 128 42.34 -11.83 12.93
C GLY A 128 41.91 -10.55 12.23
N ASP A 129 42.57 -9.43 12.57
CA ASP A 129 42.86 -8.17 11.83
C ASP A 129 41.84 -7.48 10.88
N ALA A 130 40.66 -8.06 10.66
CA ALA A 130 39.47 -7.42 10.08
C ALA A 130 38.53 -6.85 11.16
N SER A 131 39.01 -6.76 12.40
CA SER A 131 38.22 -6.58 13.63
C SER A 131 37.55 -5.20 13.78
N GLY A 132 37.80 -4.24 12.89
CA GLY A 132 37.15 -2.93 12.90
C GLY A 132 35.82 -2.86 12.12
N SER A 133 35.71 -3.54 10.97
CA SER A 133 34.56 -3.35 10.06
C SER A 133 33.28 -4.02 10.57
N ALA A 134 33.36 -5.29 10.96
CA ALA A 134 32.18 -6.07 11.34
C ALA A 134 31.51 -5.54 12.63
N ALA A 135 32.31 -5.07 13.59
CA ALA A 135 31.79 -4.44 14.80
C ALA A 135 31.11 -3.10 14.49
N GLY A 136 31.71 -2.27 13.62
CA GLY A 136 31.12 -1.01 13.16
C GLY A 136 29.81 -1.22 12.42
N GLU A 137 29.76 -2.17 11.48
CA GLU A 137 28.55 -2.51 10.72
C GLU A 137 27.40 -2.98 11.64
N ALA A 138 27.71 -3.80 12.65
CA ALA A 138 26.71 -4.24 13.62
C ALA A 138 26.14 -3.07 14.44
N VAL A 139 26.99 -2.12 14.86
CA VAL A 139 26.58 -0.90 15.58
C VAL A 139 25.72 -0.02 14.67
N ASN A 140 26.12 0.18 13.42
CA ASN A 140 25.38 0.95 12.42
C ASN A 140 23.99 0.37 12.15
N TYR A 141 23.92 -0.94 11.93
CA TYR A 141 22.66 -1.65 11.76
C TYR A 141 21.76 -1.50 13.00
N TRP A 142 22.30 -1.66 14.20
CA TRP A 142 21.54 -1.50 15.44
C TRP A 142 21.00 -0.07 15.60
N ASN A 143 21.81 0.95 15.30
CA ASN A 143 21.39 2.35 15.34
C ASN A 143 20.20 2.62 14.41
N MET A 144 20.27 2.14 13.16
CA MET A 144 19.19 2.29 12.18
C MET A 144 17.92 1.56 12.63
N MET A 145 18.03 0.31 13.09
CA MET A 145 16.86 -0.47 13.52
C MET A 145 16.21 0.09 14.79
N ASN A 146 17.00 0.69 15.69
CA ASN A 146 16.48 1.39 16.86
C ASN A 146 15.74 2.68 16.46
N ALA A 147 16.29 3.47 15.53
CA ALA A 147 15.62 4.65 14.99
C ALA A 147 14.30 4.29 14.28
N TRP A 148 14.31 3.22 13.47
CA TRP A 148 13.11 2.68 12.81
C TRP A 148 12.04 2.26 13.83
N SER A 149 12.42 1.51 14.87
CA SER A 149 11.48 1.05 15.90
C SER A 149 10.87 2.21 16.70
N ARG A 150 11.57 3.34 16.84
CA ARG A 150 11.01 4.57 17.42
C ARG A 150 9.99 5.19 16.48
N LEU A 151 10.32 5.32 15.21
CA LEU A 151 9.41 5.84 14.18
C LEU A 151 8.13 5.01 14.09
N GLU A 152 8.21 3.67 14.04
CA GLU A 152 7.03 2.79 14.01
C GLU A 152 6.12 2.96 15.23
N ARG A 153 6.70 3.14 16.42
CA ARG A 153 5.90 3.36 17.65
C ARG A 153 5.20 4.71 17.64
N THR A 154 5.88 5.76 17.17
CA THR A 154 5.26 7.09 17.03
C THR A 154 4.16 7.07 15.96
N ALA A 155 4.41 6.44 14.82
CA ALA A 155 3.43 6.23 13.75
C ALA A 155 2.20 5.45 14.26
N ALA A 156 2.40 4.34 14.99
CA ALA A 156 1.31 3.55 15.55
C ALA A 156 0.47 4.37 16.55
N ARG A 157 1.11 5.20 17.39
CA ARG A 157 0.40 6.10 18.32
C ARG A 157 -0.42 7.15 17.58
N LEU A 158 0.14 7.76 16.54
CA LEU A 158 -0.57 8.70 15.68
C LEU A 158 -1.76 8.02 14.98
N GLY A 159 -1.57 6.82 14.45
CA GLY A 159 -2.65 6.06 13.82
C GLY A 159 -3.78 5.72 14.79
N GLN A 160 -3.46 5.35 16.04
CA GLN A 160 -4.46 5.14 17.09
C GLN A 160 -5.23 6.42 17.43
N ARG A 161 -4.54 7.56 17.51
CA ARG A 161 -5.18 8.88 17.73
C ARG A 161 -6.15 9.26 16.60
N LEU A 162 -5.86 8.81 15.38
CA LEU A 162 -6.71 9.02 14.20
C LEU A 162 -7.82 7.96 14.05
N GLY A 163 -7.97 7.04 15.01
CA GLY A 163 -8.99 6.00 14.99
C GLY A 163 -8.67 4.80 14.10
N PHE A 164 -7.44 4.66 13.58
CA PHE A 164 -7.07 3.53 12.75
C PHE A 164 -6.83 2.27 13.61
N SER A 165 -7.22 1.12 13.07
CA SER A 165 -6.92 -0.18 13.69
C SER A 165 -5.40 -0.44 13.74
N PRO A 166 -4.92 -1.28 14.68
CA PRO A 166 -3.49 -1.50 14.92
C PRO A 166 -2.69 -1.99 13.71
N GLY A 167 -3.31 -2.76 12.81
CA GLY A 167 -2.65 -3.26 11.60
C GLY A 167 -2.31 -2.15 10.60
N PRO A 168 -3.31 -1.43 10.06
CA PRO A 168 -3.09 -0.30 9.16
C PRO A 168 -2.20 0.80 9.76
N ALA A 169 -2.34 1.08 11.06
CA ALA A 169 -1.55 2.11 11.76
C ALA A 169 -0.03 1.82 11.79
N GLN A 170 0.38 0.56 11.62
CA GLN A 170 1.80 0.18 11.57
C GLN A 170 2.40 0.27 10.16
N ASN A 171 1.56 0.37 9.12
CA ASN A 171 2.04 0.54 7.75
C ASN A 171 2.27 2.03 7.46
N LEU A 172 3.54 2.45 7.50
CA LEU A 172 3.96 3.83 7.25
C LEU A 172 3.50 4.37 5.89
N GLY A 173 3.45 3.54 4.85
CA GLY A 173 2.93 3.95 3.54
C GLY A 173 1.43 4.24 3.57
N PHE A 174 0.64 3.39 4.22
CA PHE A 174 -0.80 3.61 4.39
C PHE A 174 -1.08 4.84 5.27
N LEU A 175 -0.46 4.89 6.46
CA LEU A 175 -0.64 6.01 7.39
C LEU A 175 -0.18 7.32 6.76
N GLY A 176 1.00 7.34 6.13
CA GLY A 176 1.52 8.52 5.46
C GLY A 176 0.62 9.01 4.33
N GLY A 177 0.03 8.10 3.54
CA GLY A 177 -0.95 8.45 2.52
C GLY A 177 -2.19 9.12 3.11
N GLN A 178 -2.74 8.55 4.19
CA GLN A 178 -3.89 9.12 4.90
C GLN A 178 -3.59 10.49 5.52
N LEU A 179 -2.39 10.68 6.09
CA LEU A 179 -1.96 11.96 6.63
C LEU A 179 -1.80 13.02 5.53
N LEU A 180 -1.26 12.63 4.37
CA LEU A 180 -1.08 13.51 3.22
C LEU A 180 -2.43 13.92 2.61
N GLU A 181 -3.35 12.98 2.42
CA GLU A 181 -4.72 13.23 1.92
C GLU A 181 -5.48 14.22 2.82
N ARG A 182 -5.26 14.15 4.13
CA ARG A 182 -5.85 15.07 5.12
C ARG A 182 -5.08 16.39 5.27
N GLY A 183 -3.98 16.58 4.55
CA GLY A 183 -3.14 17.78 4.63
C GLY A 183 -2.42 17.95 5.98
N LEU A 184 -2.27 16.87 6.76
CA LEU A 184 -1.61 16.88 8.07
C LEU A 184 -0.08 16.82 7.96
N ILE A 185 0.44 16.32 6.84
CA ILE A 185 1.87 16.32 6.52
C ILE A 185 2.11 16.80 5.09
N SER A 186 3.33 17.25 4.81
CA SER A 186 3.75 17.60 3.46
C SER A 186 4.01 16.36 2.60
N SER A 187 3.97 16.52 1.28
CA SER A 187 4.38 15.48 0.33
C SER A 187 5.84 15.06 0.54
N GLU A 188 6.72 16.00 0.89
CA GLU A 188 8.12 15.71 1.22
C GLU A 188 8.23 14.78 2.44
N ALA A 189 7.48 15.04 3.52
CA ALA A 189 7.48 14.18 4.70
C ALA A 189 6.98 12.77 4.37
N PHE A 190 5.96 12.66 3.52
CA PHE A 190 5.48 11.38 3.03
C PHE A 190 6.56 10.63 2.23
N GLU A 191 7.23 11.31 1.29
CA GLU A 191 8.32 10.72 0.50
C GLU A 191 9.49 10.24 1.38
N LEU A 192 9.85 11.00 2.43
CA LEU A 192 10.87 10.59 3.38
C LEU A 192 10.48 9.28 4.08
N GLY A 193 9.21 9.14 4.48
CA GLY A 193 8.67 7.91 5.05
C GLY A 193 8.81 6.70 4.11
N VAL A 194 8.43 6.88 2.83
CA VAL A 194 8.56 5.83 1.81
C VAL A 194 10.03 5.42 1.62
N ARG A 195 10.94 6.39 1.48
CA ARG A 195 12.38 6.11 1.28
C ARG A 195 12.99 5.37 2.48
N LEU A 196 12.63 5.74 3.71
CA LEU A 196 13.07 5.03 4.92
C LEU A 196 12.56 3.59 4.94
N GLN A 197 11.29 3.36 4.56
CA GLN A 197 10.71 2.02 4.49
C GLN A 197 11.42 1.14 3.46
N GLU A 198 11.70 1.67 2.27
CA GLU A 198 12.46 0.98 1.23
C GLU A 198 13.89 0.65 1.68
N LEU A 199 14.56 1.59 2.33
CA LEU A 199 15.92 1.38 2.86
C LEU A 199 15.92 0.31 3.96
N ARG A 200 14.96 0.35 4.90
CA ARG A 200 14.80 -0.69 5.92
C ARG A 200 14.52 -2.06 5.30
N ASN A 201 13.69 -2.13 4.27
CA ASN A 201 13.40 -3.40 3.58
C ASN A 201 14.65 -3.95 2.91
N ARG A 202 15.41 -3.10 2.20
CA ARG A 202 16.70 -3.50 1.61
C ARG A 202 17.69 -4.00 2.67
N MET A 203 17.81 -3.31 3.80
CA MET A 203 18.66 -3.78 4.90
C MET A 203 18.22 -5.16 5.40
N VAL A 204 16.94 -5.38 5.65
CA VAL A 204 16.45 -6.65 6.22
C VAL A 204 16.60 -7.83 5.26
N HIS A 205 16.54 -7.58 3.94
CA HIS A 205 16.54 -8.63 2.92
C HIS A 205 17.90 -8.83 2.22
N ASP A 206 18.72 -7.79 2.12
CA ASP A 206 19.96 -7.79 1.34
C ASP A 206 21.20 -7.38 2.18
N LEU A 207 21.22 -7.70 3.49
CA LEU A 207 22.34 -7.40 4.40
C LEU A 207 23.71 -7.77 3.81
N ASP A 208 23.82 -8.94 3.15
CA ASP A 208 25.08 -9.45 2.62
C ASP A 208 25.60 -8.65 1.41
N ARG A 209 24.76 -7.80 0.79
CA ARG A 209 25.10 -7.00 -0.40
C ARG A 209 25.18 -5.51 -0.11
N PHE A 210 24.88 -5.11 1.11
CA PHE A 210 24.66 -3.73 1.48
C PHE A 210 25.74 -3.26 2.45
N VAL A 211 26.60 -2.34 2.00
CA VAL A 211 27.67 -1.78 2.85
C VAL A 211 27.07 -0.71 3.78
N LEU A 212 26.95 -1.05 5.06
CA LEU A 212 26.45 -0.16 6.11
C LEU A 212 27.55 0.77 6.63
N THR A 213 27.73 1.89 5.93
CA THR A 213 28.64 2.97 6.35
C THR A 213 28.07 3.79 7.51
N ASP A 214 28.94 4.36 8.36
CA ASP A 214 28.55 5.23 9.47
C ASP A 214 27.67 6.41 9.04
N TRP A 215 28.02 7.05 7.91
CA TRP A 215 27.27 8.21 7.41
C TRP A 215 25.82 7.85 7.08
N LEU A 216 25.60 6.69 6.46
CA LEU A 216 24.26 6.24 6.06
C LEU A 216 23.42 5.89 7.28
N ALA A 217 24.03 5.25 8.28
CA ALA A 217 23.35 4.93 9.52
C ALA A 217 22.92 6.20 10.27
N GLN A 218 23.79 7.21 10.28
CA GLN A 218 23.51 8.52 10.85
C GLN A 218 22.40 9.26 10.06
N ASP A 219 22.50 9.31 8.73
CA ASP A 219 21.51 9.97 7.86
C ASP A 219 20.12 9.34 7.99
N PHE A 220 20.06 8.01 8.06
CA PHE A 220 18.82 7.28 8.34
C PHE A 220 18.24 7.65 9.70
N ALA A 221 19.05 7.65 10.75
CA ALA A 221 18.62 7.96 12.10
C ALA A 221 18.13 9.42 12.22
N ASP A 222 18.84 10.36 11.60
CA ASP A 222 18.47 11.78 11.57
C ASP A 222 17.19 12.01 10.78
N THR A 223 17.03 11.35 9.63
CA THR A 223 15.82 11.44 8.81
C THR A 223 14.62 10.84 9.52
N ALA A 224 14.78 9.67 10.16
CA ALA A 224 13.74 9.10 11.02
C ALA A 224 13.39 10.02 12.19
N GLY A 225 14.39 10.67 12.80
CA GLY A 225 14.21 11.65 13.87
C GLY A 225 13.40 12.88 13.42
N LYS A 226 13.64 13.40 12.21
CA LYS A 226 12.84 14.49 11.63
C LYS A 226 11.38 14.07 11.44
N LEU A 227 11.14 12.89 10.89
CA LEU A 227 9.78 12.40 10.66
C LEU A 227 9.04 12.11 11.98
N ILE A 228 9.74 11.61 13.00
CA ILE A 228 9.19 11.47 14.36
C ILE A 228 8.68 12.81 14.89
N ARG A 229 9.48 13.88 14.78
CA ARG A 229 9.06 15.22 15.24
C ARG A 229 7.82 15.72 14.51
N ILE A 230 7.76 15.53 13.19
CA ILE A 230 6.57 15.89 12.40
C ILE A 230 5.33 15.12 12.91
N TYR A 231 5.46 13.82 13.18
CA TYR A 231 4.35 13.04 13.72
C TYR A 231 3.96 13.44 15.15
N GLU A 232 4.93 13.80 15.99
CA GLU A 232 4.68 14.33 17.34
C GLU A 232 3.94 15.68 17.27
N ASP A 233 4.36 16.60 16.41
CA ASP A 233 3.68 17.88 16.19
C ASP A 233 2.23 17.68 15.72
N VAL A 234 1.98 16.70 14.83
CA VAL A 234 0.62 16.34 14.41
C VAL A 234 -0.18 15.77 15.58
N ILE A 235 0.41 14.87 16.39
CA ILE A 235 -0.26 14.32 17.58
C ILE A 235 -0.66 15.43 18.55
N ASP A 236 0.22 16.41 18.77
CA ASP A 236 -0.01 17.51 19.70
C ASP A 236 -1.05 18.51 19.16
N THR A 237 -1.19 18.62 17.83
CA THR A 237 -2.20 19.45 17.17
C THR A 237 -3.59 18.80 17.18
N LEU A 238 -3.66 17.47 17.23
CA LEU A 238 -4.93 16.75 17.37
C LEU A 238 -5.45 16.95 18.80
N GLU A 239 -6.47 17.79 18.98
CA GLU A 239 -7.06 18.04 20.29
C GLU A 239 -7.40 16.72 21.02
N PRO A 240 -7.09 16.60 22.32
CA PRO A 240 -7.25 15.36 23.07
C PRO A 240 -8.69 14.84 23.13
N ASP A 241 -9.67 15.74 22.94
CA ASP A 241 -11.11 15.45 23.04
C ASP A 241 -11.80 15.35 21.67
N ALA A 242 -11.09 15.63 20.57
CA ALA A 242 -11.58 15.36 19.23
C ALA A 242 -11.49 13.85 18.96
N VAL A 243 -12.34 13.08 19.63
CA VAL A 243 -12.66 11.71 19.22
C VAL A 243 -13.35 11.84 17.87
N ILE A 244 -12.56 11.86 16.80
CA ILE A 244 -13.06 11.72 15.44
C ILE A 244 -13.76 10.37 15.43
N GLY A 245 -15.09 10.38 15.33
CA GLY A 245 -15.91 9.17 15.32
C GLY A 245 -15.39 8.16 14.29
N PRO A 246 -15.64 6.85 14.51
CA PRO A 246 -15.13 5.80 13.64
C PRO A 246 -15.49 6.11 12.18
N VAL A 247 -14.46 6.17 11.33
CA VAL A 247 -14.58 6.27 9.86
C VAL A 247 -14.89 4.88 9.31
#